data_AF-A0A0F5VFN4-F1
#
_entry.id   AF-A0A0F5VFN4-F1
#
_cell.length_a   1.000
_cell.length_b   1.000
_cell.length_c   1.000
_cell.angle_alpha   90.00
_cell.angle_beta   90.00
_cell.angle_gamma   90.00
#
_symmetry.space_group_name_H-M   'P 1'
#
loop_
_entity.id
_entity.type
_entity.pdbx_description
1 polymer ?
#
loop_
_entity_poly.entity_id
_entity_poly.type
_entity_poly.pdbx_seq_one_letter_code
_entity_poly.pdbx_strand_id
1 'polypeptide(L)' 'MVLVSLRLEHFQAIEQWLVDVGVYRPLWQNRQQLNIRSHLNGVSLLANGWIDFSRVVFSSP' A
#
# COMPACT_ATOMS: atom_id res chain seq x y z
N MET A 1 20.15 11.05 6.06
CA MET A 1 19.95 9.61 5.81
C MET A 1 19.85 8.80 7.10
N VAL A 2 20.73 8.99 8.09
CA VAL A 2 20.80 8.23 9.37
C VAL A 2 19.52 8.24 10.23
N LEU A 3 18.79 9.37 10.28
CA LEU A 3 17.56 9.50 11.09
C LEU A 3 16.35 8.73 10.55
N VAL A 4 16.32 8.43 9.24
CA VAL A 4 15.23 7.67 8.63
C VAL A 4 15.41 6.18 8.91
N SER A 5 16.66 5.69 8.87
CA SER A 5 17.02 4.33 9.22
C SER A 5 16.72 3.98 10.68
N LEU A 6 17.11 4.83 11.64
CA LEU A 6 16.81 4.61 13.07
C LEU A 6 15.30 4.51 13.36
N ARG A 7 14.50 5.33 12.67
CA ARG A 7 13.05 5.31 12.83
C ARG A 7 12.45 4.01 12.31
N LEU A 8 12.94 3.52 11.17
CA LEU A 8 12.49 2.27 10.58
C LEU A 8 12.82 1.08 11.50
N GLU A 9 14.03 1.04 12.04
CA GLU A 9 14.47 0.02 13.00
C GLU A 9 13.58 -0.04 14.23
N HIS A 10 13.22 1.12 14.80
CA HIS A 10 12.32 1.17 15.95
C HIS A 10 10.90 0.68 15.62
N PHE A 11 10.37 1.01 14.43
CA PHE A 11 9.06 0.49 14.03
C PHE A 11 9.08 -1.03 13.85
N GLN A 12 10.15 -1.59 13.29
CA GLN A 12 10.32 -3.03 13.16
C GLN A 12 10.40 -3.73 14.52
N ALA A 13 11.08 -3.13 15.50
CA ALA A 13 11.15 -3.66 16.85
C ALA A 13 9.78 -3.68 17.54
N ILE A 14 8.98 -2.63 17.37
CA ILE A 14 7.60 -2.56 17.89
C ILE A 14 6.73 -3.62 17.20
N GLU A 15 6.87 -3.76 15.88
CA GLU A 15 6.13 -4.74 15.09
C GLU A 15 6.40 -6.17 15.60
N GLN A 16 7.67 -6.53 15.77
CA GLN A 16 8.07 -7.83 16.29
C GLN A 16 7.50 -8.09 17.68
N TRP A 17 7.56 -7.09 18.57
CA TRP A 17 6.99 -7.21 19.91
C TRP A 17 5.48 -7.51 19.87
N LEU A 18 4.71 -6.80 19.02
CA LEU A 18 3.27 -7.02 18.85
C LEU A 18 2.93 -8.44 18.35
N VAL A 19 3.78 -8.99 17.48
CA VAL A 19 3.67 -10.36 16.98
C VAL A 19 3.95 -11.38 18.09
N ASP A 20 5.02 -11.16 18.86
CA ASP A 20 5.45 -12.07 19.93
C ASP A 20 4.43 -12.18 21.06
N VAL A 21 3.78 -11.06 21.43
CA VAL A 21 2.70 -11.05 22.43
C VAL A 21 1.36 -11.55 21.88
N GLY A 22 1.26 -11.82 20.58
CA GLY A 22 0.07 -12.36 19.94
C GLY A 22 -1.06 -11.34 19.73
N VAL A 23 -0.78 -10.04 19.74
CA VAL A 23 -1.79 -8.99 19.46
C VAL A 23 -2.30 -9.09 18.02
N TYR A 24 -1.42 -9.44 17.08
CA TYR A 24 -1.81 -9.82 15.73
C TYR A 24 -0.80 -10.79 15.12
N ARG A 25 -1.18 -11.47 14.04
CA ARG A 25 -0.30 -12.35 13.26
C ARG A 25 -0.38 -11.96 11.79
N PRO A 26 0.72 -11.48 11.16
CA PRO A 26 0.74 -11.21 9.74
C PRO A 26 0.55 -12.53 8.97
N LEU A 27 -0.45 -12.60 8.09
CA LEU A 27 -0.74 -13.81 7.31
C LEU A 27 -0.19 -13.73 5.89
N TRP A 28 -0.36 -12.58 5.24
CA TRP A 28 0.20 -12.28 3.92
C TRP A 28 0.22 -10.77 3.70
N GLN A 29 1.10 -10.31 2.82
CA GLN A 29 1.04 -8.95 2.28
C GLN A 29 0.21 -8.97 1.00
N ASN A 30 -0.88 -8.19 0.96
CA ASN A 30 -1.71 -8.12 -0.22
C ASN A 30 -1.00 -7.33 -1.33
N ARG A 31 -0.69 -8.00 -2.45
CA ARG A 31 -0.28 -7.32 -3.68
C ARG A 31 -1.52 -7.02 -4.49
N GLN A 32 -1.96 -5.77 -4.41
CA GLN A 32 -3.10 -5.34 -5.20
C GLN A 32 -2.70 -5.15 -6.65
N GLN A 33 -3.45 -5.79 -7.54
CA GLN A 33 -3.34 -5.61 -8.97
C GLN A 33 -4.61 -4.92 -9.46
N LEU A 34 -4.43 -3.77 -10.12
CA LEU A 34 -5.54 -3.00 -10.66
C LEU A 34 -5.78 -3.41 -12.13
N ASN A 35 -6.93 -4.01 -12.40
CA ASN A 35 -7.35 -4.35 -13.76
C ASN A 35 -8.16 -3.20 -14.35
N ILE A 36 -7.51 -2.37 -15.18
CA ILE A 36 -8.13 -1.22 -15.84
C ILE A 36 -8.50 -1.62 -17.27
N ARG A 37 -9.74 -1.35 -17.69
CA ARG A 37 -10.14 -1.50 -19.10
C ARG A 37 -9.48 -0.42 -19.95
N SER A 38 -9.03 -0.77 -21.16
CA SER A 38 -8.25 0.10 -22.07
C SER A 38 -8.87 1.48 -22.39
N HIS A 39 -10.19 1.61 -22.30
CA HIS A 39 -10.92 2.86 -22.52
C HIS A 39 -11.02 3.78 -21.28
N LEU A 40 -10.37 3.44 -20.16
CA LEU A 40 -10.34 4.27 -18.95
C LEU A 40 -8.91 4.78 -18.73
N ASN A 41 -8.76 6.10 -18.75
CA ASN A 41 -7.50 6.77 -18.47
C ASN A 41 -7.51 7.42 -17.08
N GLY A 42 -6.34 7.60 -16.49
CA GLY A 42 -6.18 8.35 -15.24
C GLY A 42 -6.52 7.60 -13.95
N VAL A 43 -6.84 6.30 -14.01
CA VAL A 43 -7.02 5.47 -12.82
C VAL A 43 -5.64 5.15 -12.23
N SER A 44 -5.43 5.47 -10.95
CA SER A 44 -4.17 5.19 -10.25
C SER A 44 -4.43 4.37 -8.99
N LEU A 45 -3.59 3.37 -8.74
CA LEU A 45 -3.58 2.64 -7.47
C LEU A 45 -2.65 3.37 -6.49
N LEU A 46 -3.20 3.81 -5.37
CA LEU A 46 -2.44 4.45 -4.29
C LEU A 46 -1.68 3.41 -3.47
N ALA A 47 -0.60 3.82 -2.81
CA ALA A 47 0.26 2.94 -2.01
C ALA A 47 -0.46 2.27 -0.83
N ASN A 48 -1.57 2.85 -0.37
CA ASN A 48 -2.45 2.30 0.67
C ASN A 48 -3.51 1.33 0.11
N GLY A 49 -3.49 1.07 -1.19
CA GLY A 49 -4.43 0.18 -1.87
C GLY A 49 -5.79 0.78 -2.19
N TRP A 50 -5.94 2.11 -2.10
CA TRP A 50 -7.12 2.80 -2.58
C TRP A 50 -6.96 3.15 -4.06
N ILE A 51 -8.08 3.22 -4.79
CA ILE A 51 -8.08 3.67 -6.17
C ILE A 51 -8.39 5.17 -6.18
N ASP A 52 -7.51 5.94 -6.82
CA ASP A 52 -7.76 7.35 -7.08
C ASP A 52 -8.60 7.51 -8.35
N PHE A 53 -9.84 7.99 -8.17
CA PHE A 53 -10.78 8.28 -9.25
C PHE A 53 -10.82 9.76 -9.65
N SER A 54 -10.05 10.65 -9.00
CA SER A 54 -10.14 12.10 -9.17
C SER A 54 -9.82 12.60 -10.58
N ARG A 55 -9.08 11.81 -11.36
CA ARG A 55 -8.62 12.14 -12.72
C ARG A 55 -9.12 11.17 -13.78
N VAL A 56 -10.15 10.38 -13.45
CA VAL A 56 -10.63 9.36 -14.37
C VAL A 56 -11.41 10.01 -15.51
N VAL A 57 -10.96 9.72 -16.73
CA VAL A 57 -11.61 10.15 -17.96
C VAL A 57 -11.82 8.96 -18.87
N PHE A 58 -12.95 8.96 -19.58
CA PHE A 58 -13.18 8.01 -20.65
C PHE A 58 -12.30 8.39 -21.84
N SER A 59 -11.59 7.43 -22.43
CA SER A 59 -10.99 7.60 -23.74
C SER A 59 -12.12 7.84 -24.74
N SER A 60 -12.11 8.96 -25.45
CA SER A 60 -12.95 9.11 -26.65
C SER A 60 -12.50 8.06 -27.68
N PRO A 61 -13.43 7.45 -28.45
CA PRO A 61 -13.06 6.53 -29.54
C PRO A 61 -12.15 7.19 -30.58
#